data_AF-U1PX05-F1
#
_entry.id   AF-U1PX05-F1
#
_cell.length_a   1.000
_cell.length_b   1.000
_cell.length_c   1.000
_cell.angle_alpha   90.00
_cell.angle_beta   90.00
_cell.angle_gamma   90.00
#
_symmetry.space_group_name_H-M   'P 1'
#
loop_
_entity.id
_entity.type
_entity.pdbx_description
1 polymer ?
#
loop_
_entity_poly.entity_id
_entity_poly.type
_entity_poly.pdbx_seq_one_letter_code
_entity_poly.pdbx_strand_id
1 'polypeptide(L)'
;MKLTHQVEEHNVSYICNVSCERDPAYDNLAGPVWWHVDTPTRAGPSVTGELILNKGFCIKYDMTVTSNVLGGDVEHILSAALQDISGEVYLLNPTASILAGLFRSEHVSADLPDQFHMRVVATESRLKTITDPFLIASMTADLIETDLLTLRSVDSLAQRAIIITPVHLISVVQIDEQVIGLTAVERECVESANASARSVFEAGEAFSLRTPPLSKVQQTLKSEIGEGVSEEFRSVIQTLQHTNKMSNRLDGVTLSLLVAARHNVLLYEISKWGEDVGVASKATFSRTKSELENKGLISTEKVPIEVGRPRLRLQVAAESVAEADPEELAENAYALLNN
;
A
#
# COMPACT_ATOMS: atom_id res chain seq x y z
N MET A 1 -30.74 -4.64 -2.72
CA MET A 1 -30.61 -4.01 -1.38
C MET A 1 -30.14 -2.58 -1.60
N LYS A 2 -30.83 -1.60 -1.03
CA LYS A 2 -30.72 -0.17 -1.37
C LYS A 2 -29.76 0.50 -0.38
N LEU A 3 -28.52 0.78 -0.78
CA LEU A 3 -27.66 1.70 -0.05
C LEU A 3 -27.96 3.11 -0.56
N THR A 4 -28.75 3.85 0.21
CA THR A 4 -28.99 5.28 0.03
C THR A 4 -28.22 5.98 1.15
N HIS A 5 -27.25 6.83 0.82
CA HIS A 5 -26.70 7.78 1.78
C HIS A 5 -26.95 9.18 1.23
N GLN A 6 -27.90 9.89 1.84
CA GLN A 6 -28.19 11.29 1.55
C GLN A 6 -27.13 12.14 2.23
N VAL A 7 -26.39 12.93 1.46
CA VAL A 7 -25.83 14.19 1.94
C VAL A 7 -26.61 15.28 1.22
N GLU A 8 -27.29 16.11 1.99
CA GLU A 8 -28.10 17.22 1.48
C GLU A 8 -27.21 18.17 0.66
N GLU A 9 -27.25 18.04 -0.66
CA GLU A 9 -27.56 19.12 -1.62
C GLU A 9 -27.39 18.73 -3.10
N HIS A 10 -26.85 17.57 -3.47
CA HIS A 10 -26.72 17.20 -4.90
C HIS A 10 -27.11 15.73 -5.18
N ASN A 11 -28.30 15.54 -5.74
CA ASN A 11 -28.84 14.26 -6.21
C ASN A 11 -28.01 13.71 -7.40
N VAL A 12 -27.16 12.69 -7.20
CA VAL A 12 -26.63 11.88 -8.31
C VAL A 12 -26.58 10.40 -7.92
N SER A 13 -27.10 9.53 -8.77
CA SER A 13 -26.99 8.06 -8.70
C SER A 13 -26.36 7.55 -10.00
N TYR A 14 -25.39 6.65 -9.90
CA TYR A 14 -24.58 6.18 -11.05
C TYR A 14 -24.93 4.75 -11.46
N ILE A 15 -24.93 4.51 -12.77
CA ILE A 15 -25.48 3.32 -13.42
C ILE A 15 -24.44 2.80 -14.46
N CYS A 16 -23.91 1.55 -14.32
CA CYS A 16 -22.72 0.81 -14.86
C CYS A 16 -22.95 -0.62 -15.46
N ASN A 17 -22.43 -0.85 -16.66
CA ASN A 17 -22.43 -1.94 -17.66
C ASN A 17 -21.11 -1.77 -18.45
N VAL A 18 -20.63 -2.79 -19.15
CA VAL A 18 -19.39 -2.74 -19.93
C VAL A 18 -19.60 -3.52 -21.22
N SER A 19 -19.01 -3.06 -22.33
CA SER A 19 -18.87 -3.82 -23.57
C SER A 19 -17.56 -3.42 -24.25
N CYS A 20 -16.78 -4.39 -24.74
CA CYS A 20 -15.47 -4.14 -25.33
C CYS A 20 -15.54 -4.20 -26.86
N GLU A 21 -15.27 -3.09 -27.55
CA GLU A 21 -15.02 -3.08 -28.99
C GLU A 21 -13.54 -2.74 -29.24
N ARG A 22 -12.81 -3.62 -29.92
CA ARG A 22 -11.38 -3.43 -30.22
C ARG A 22 -11.27 -2.39 -31.33
N ASP A 23 -10.78 -1.19 -31.02
CA ASP A 23 -10.57 -0.14 -32.01
C ASP A 23 -9.28 -0.43 -32.81
N PRO A 24 -9.35 -0.75 -34.11
CA PRO A 24 -8.18 -1.10 -34.90
C PRO A 24 -7.38 0.13 -35.38
N ALA A 25 -7.80 1.37 -35.05
CA ALA A 25 -7.19 2.56 -35.62
C ALA A 25 -7.22 3.76 -34.67
N TYR A 26 -6.28 3.93 -33.74
CA TYR A 26 -5.85 5.29 -33.36
C TYR A 26 -4.48 5.33 -32.66
N ASP A 27 -3.62 6.13 -33.29
CA ASP A 27 -2.40 6.75 -32.78
C ASP A 27 -2.77 8.22 -32.53
N ASN A 28 -2.99 8.64 -31.27
CA ASN A 28 -3.00 10.04 -30.81
C ASN A 28 -3.15 10.11 -29.27
N LEU A 29 -2.36 10.99 -28.65
CA LEU A 29 -2.27 11.20 -27.20
C LEU A 29 -2.84 12.56 -26.76
N ALA A 30 -3.33 12.57 -25.51
CA ALA A 30 -3.52 13.69 -24.56
C ALA A 30 -4.86 14.45 -24.55
N GLY A 31 -5.56 14.40 -23.39
CA GLY A 31 -6.66 15.30 -23.03
C GLY A 31 -7.58 14.73 -21.94
N PRO A 32 -8.24 15.57 -21.10
CA PRO A 32 -9.09 15.10 -20.00
C PRO A 32 -10.28 14.35 -20.58
N VAL A 33 -10.67 13.23 -19.97
CA VAL A 33 -11.90 12.54 -20.39
C VAL A 33 -13.09 13.41 -19.96
N TRP A 34 -13.88 13.83 -20.94
CA TRP A 34 -15.11 14.59 -20.75
C TRP A 34 -16.24 13.61 -20.44
N TRP A 35 -17.03 13.90 -19.43
CA TRP A 35 -18.31 13.23 -19.19
C TRP A 35 -19.35 13.86 -20.12
N HIS A 36 -20.05 13.06 -20.93
CA HIS A 36 -21.28 13.51 -21.59
C HIS A 36 -22.45 12.81 -20.92
N VAL A 37 -23.27 13.58 -20.21
CA VAL A 37 -24.51 13.10 -19.60
C VAL A 37 -25.61 13.33 -20.62
N ASP A 38 -25.93 12.29 -21.38
CA ASP A 38 -27.08 12.33 -22.27
C ASP A 38 -28.29 11.80 -21.48
N THR A 39 -29.32 12.65 -21.33
CA THR A 39 -30.62 12.23 -20.79
C THR A 39 -31.65 12.12 -21.91
N PRO A 40 -31.61 11.12 -22.80
CA PRO A 40 -32.77 10.81 -23.61
C PRO A 40 -33.67 9.87 -22.82
N THR A 41 -34.83 10.41 -22.46
CA THR A 41 -36.09 9.73 -22.15
C THR A 41 -36.14 8.19 -22.21
N ARG A 42 -36.67 7.61 -21.12
CA ARG A 42 -37.21 6.25 -20.94
C ARG A 42 -36.25 5.06 -20.72
N ALA A 43 -34.94 5.22 -20.90
CA ALA A 43 -33.93 4.32 -20.34
C ALA A 43 -33.08 5.13 -19.33
N GLY A 44 -32.64 4.51 -18.23
CA GLY A 44 -31.92 5.23 -17.15
C GLY A 44 -30.61 5.91 -17.59
N PRO A 45 -29.99 6.73 -16.71
CA PRO A 45 -28.76 7.46 -17.04
C PRO A 45 -27.60 6.51 -17.32
N SER A 46 -26.95 6.61 -18.47
CA SER A 46 -25.72 5.87 -18.81
C SER A 46 -24.47 6.75 -18.63
N VAL A 47 -23.32 6.12 -18.37
CA VAL A 47 -22.01 6.79 -18.28
C VAL A 47 -21.04 6.14 -19.27
N THR A 48 -20.71 6.83 -20.34
CA THR A 48 -19.68 6.36 -21.28
C THR A 48 -18.29 6.75 -20.78
N GLY A 49 -17.35 5.81 -20.82
CA GLY A 49 -15.98 6.00 -20.37
C GLY A 49 -14.95 5.29 -21.23
N GLU A 50 -13.73 5.79 -21.19
CA GLU A 50 -12.57 5.21 -21.87
C GLU A 50 -11.52 4.85 -20.82
N LEU A 51 -11.10 3.59 -20.80
CA LEU A 51 -10.03 3.08 -19.95
C LEU A 51 -8.77 2.91 -20.80
N ILE A 52 -7.86 3.87 -20.72
CA ILE A 52 -6.59 3.84 -21.42
C ILE A 52 -5.57 3.18 -20.50
N LEU A 53 -5.17 1.94 -20.79
CA LEU A 53 -4.17 1.23 -19.98
C LEU A 53 -2.78 1.80 -20.22
N ASN A 54 -2.37 1.98 -21.48
CA ASN A 54 -1.12 2.62 -21.88
C ASN A 54 -1.24 3.25 -23.29
N LYS A 55 -0.16 3.87 -23.78
CA LYS A 55 -0.09 4.41 -25.15
C LYS A 55 -0.38 3.30 -26.17
N GLY A 56 -1.55 3.36 -26.81
CA GLY A 56 -1.98 2.40 -27.84
C GLY A 56 -2.93 1.30 -27.35
N PHE A 57 -3.33 1.30 -26.07
CA PHE A 57 -4.31 0.34 -25.56
C PHE A 57 -5.47 1.01 -24.81
N CYS A 58 -6.67 0.89 -25.38
CA CYS A 58 -7.90 1.50 -24.90
C CYS A 58 -9.02 0.46 -24.79
N ILE A 59 -9.73 0.46 -23.67
CA ILE A 59 -10.97 -0.26 -23.46
C ILE A 59 -12.09 0.77 -23.31
N LYS A 60 -13.01 0.85 -24.28
CA LYS A 60 -14.24 1.63 -24.15
C LYS A 60 -15.26 0.84 -23.32
N TYR A 61 -16.09 1.52 -22.54
CA TYR A 61 -17.14 0.88 -21.74
C TYR A 61 -18.36 1.82 -21.56
N ASP A 62 -19.57 1.23 -21.50
CA ASP A 62 -20.85 1.97 -21.37
C ASP A 62 -21.82 1.32 -20.37
N MET A 63 -22.46 2.14 -19.55
CA MET A 63 -22.76 1.85 -18.15
C MET A 63 -24.29 1.78 -17.76
N THR A 64 -24.85 0.68 -17.16
CA THR A 64 -26.21 0.61 -16.52
C THR A 64 -26.39 -0.21 -15.17
N VAL A 65 -26.58 0.40 -13.95
CA VAL A 65 -26.62 -0.27 -12.60
C VAL A 65 -28.02 -0.56 -12.05
N THR A 66 -28.15 -1.77 -11.52
CA THR A 66 -28.73 -2.00 -10.18
C THR A 66 -27.85 -2.87 -9.25
N SER A 67 -26.73 -3.46 -9.70
CA SER A 67 -25.89 -4.42 -8.92
C SER A 67 -24.35 -4.30 -9.04
N ASN A 68 -23.78 -3.36 -9.78
CA ASN A 68 -22.33 -3.37 -10.17
C ASN A 68 -21.43 -2.41 -9.36
N VAL A 69 -21.83 -2.09 -8.13
CA VAL A 69 -21.09 -1.18 -7.24
C VAL A 69 -20.73 -1.92 -5.97
N LEU A 70 -19.43 -2.07 -5.73
CA LEU A 70 -18.89 -2.46 -4.43
C LEU A 70 -18.73 -1.17 -3.62
N GLY A 71 -19.64 -0.96 -2.67
CA GLY A 71 -19.56 0.15 -1.73
C GLY A 71 -18.85 -0.28 -0.45
N GLY A 72 -18.01 0.59 0.11
CA GLY A 72 -17.29 0.32 1.35
C GLY A 72 -15.96 1.06 1.40
N ASP A 73 -14.99 0.45 2.06
CA ASP A 73 -13.59 0.83 2.02
C ASP A 73 -12.84 -0.01 0.98
N VAL A 74 -11.52 0.22 0.88
CA VAL A 74 -10.65 -0.54 -0.02
C VAL A 74 -10.60 -2.02 0.34
N GLU A 75 -10.70 -2.36 1.62
CA GLU A 75 -10.65 -3.75 2.08
C GLU A 75 -11.86 -4.53 1.61
N HIS A 76 -13.04 -3.94 1.64
CA HIS A 76 -14.24 -4.55 1.10
C HIS A 76 -14.11 -4.83 -0.41
N ILE A 77 -13.56 -3.88 -1.16
CA ILE A 77 -13.33 -4.04 -2.61
C ILE A 77 -12.31 -5.15 -2.87
N LEU A 78 -11.22 -5.17 -2.12
CA LEU A 78 -10.18 -6.19 -2.25
C LEU A 78 -10.70 -7.56 -1.83
N SER A 79 -11.40 -7.66 -0.71
CA SER A 79 -12.03 -8.91 -0.25
C SER A 79 -12.97 -9.47 -1.31
N ALA A 80 -13.86 -8.65 -1.86
CA ALA A 80 -14.76 -9.06 -2.95
C ALA A 80 -14.00 -9.43 -4.23
N ALA A 81 -12.91 -8.74 -4.56
CA ALA A 81 -12.08 -9.08 -5.70
C ALA A 81 -11.36 -10.43 -5.50
N LEU A 82 -10.91 -10.71 -4.29
CA LEU A 82 -10.01 -11.81 -3.92
C LEU A 82 -10.74 -13.08 -3.44
N GLN A 83 -12.06 -13.04 -3.22
CA GLN A 83 -12.85 -14.08 -2.56
C GLN A 83 -12.78 -15.48 -3.24
N ASP A 84 -12.60 -15.55 -4.55
CA ASP A 84 -12.68 -16.82 -5.33
C ASP A 84 -11.47 -17.01 -6.27
N ILE A 85 -10.29 -16.54 -5.90
CA ILE A 85 -9.17 -16.51 -6.84
C ILE A 85 -8.45 -17.85 -6.96
N SER A 86 -8.54 -18.43 -8.16
CA SER A 86 -7.56 -19.38 -8.70
C SER A 86 -6.84 -18.71 -9.87
N GLY A 87 -5.62 -18.21 -9.64
CA GLY A 87 -4.75 -17.69 -10.68
C GLY A 87 -4.25 -16.25 -10.49
N GLU A 88 -3.91 -15.61 -11.61
CA GLU A 88 -3.18 -14.35 -11.65
C GLU A 88 -4.07 -13.14 -11.35
N VAL A 89 -3.57 -12.22 -10.51
CA VAL A 89 -4.23 -10.94 -10.23
C VAL A 89 -3.36 -9.81 -10.72
N TYR A 90 -3.92 -8.87 -11.47
CA TYR A 90 -3.23 -7.65 -11.87
C TYR A 90 -3.76 -6.46 -11.09
N LEU A 91 -2.85 -5.66 -10.55
CA LEU A 91 -3.13 -4.40 -9.88
C LEU A 91 -2.43 -3.27 -10.63
N LEU A 92 -3.19 -2.50 -11.39
CA LEU A 92 -2.68 -1.42 -12.22
C LEU A 92 -2.84 -0.07 -11.51
N ASN A 93 -1.79 0.74 -11.49
CA ASN A 93 -1.68 2.06 -10.87
C ASN A 93 -2.29 2.18 -9.46
N PRO A 94 -1.96 1.31 -8.49
CA PRO A 94 -2.52 1.42 -7.15
C PRO A 94 -2.13 2.71 -6.45
N THR A 95 -3.01 3.16 -5.56
CA THR A 95 -2.69 4.16 -4.53
C THR A 95 -2.05 3.47 -3.33
N ALA A 96 -1.41 4.25 -2.45
CA ALA A 96 -0.87 3.73 -1.19
C ALA A 96 -1.97 3.09 -0.33
N SER A 97 -3.18 3.65 -0.32
CA SER A 97 -4.33 3.10 0.42
C SER A 97 -4.78 1.75 -0.13
N ILE A 98 -4.69 1.52 -1.44
CA ILE A 98 -5.01 0.22 -2.05
C ILE A 98 -3.96 -0.83 -1.69
N LEU A 99 -2.68 -0.47 -1.78
CA LEU A 99 -1.61 -1.38 -1.37
C LEU A 99 -1.67 -1.67 0.15
N ALA A 100 -2.02 -0.68 0.96
CA ALA A 100 -2.24 -0.86 2.40
C ALA A 100 -3.45 -1.77 2.70
N GLY A 101 -4.56 -1.60 1.97
CA GLY A 101 -5.75 -2.43 2.12
C GLY A 101 -5.50 -3.91 1.80
N LEU A 102 -4.52 -4.23 0.95
CA LEU A 102 -4.12 -5.62 0.70
C LEU A 102 -3.59 -6.29 1.97
N PHE A 103 -2.76 -5.59 2.73
CA PHE A 103 -2.18 -6.12 3.97
C PHE A 103 -3.17 -6.25 5.11
N ARG A 104 -4.30 -5.54 5.04
CA ARG A 104 -5.39 -5.61 6.01
C ARG A 104 -6.46 -6.63 5.61
N SER A 105 -6.49 -7.01 4.34
CA SER A 105 -7.40 -8.04 3.85
C SER A 105 -7.04 -9.39 4.47
N GLU A 106 -8.00 -10.00 5.14
CA GLU A 106 -7.88 -11.34 5.74
C GLU A 106 -7.42 -12.39 4.71
N HIS A 107 -7.76 -12.17 3.42
CA HIS A 107 -7.42 -13.06 2.32
C HIS A 107 -5.92 -13.07 1.97
N VAL A 108 -5.17 -12.03 2.33
CA VAL A 108 -3.71 -11.98 2.08
C VAL A 108 -2.93 -12.60 3.25
N SER A 109 -3.62 -13.00 4.33
CA SER A 109 -3.01 -13.62 5.51
C SER A 109 -3.11 -15.15 5.47
N ALA A 110 -1.94 -15.80 5.58
CA ALA A 110 -1.64 -17.22 5.85
C ALA A 110 -2.20 -18.32 4.89
N ASP A 111 -3.33 -18.13 4.22
CA ASP A 111 -3.99 -19.18 3.42
C ASP A 111 -4.30 -18.73 1.99
N LEU A 112 -3.38 -17.98 1.36
CA LEU A 112 -3.48 -17.71 -0.07
C LEU A 112 -3.32 -19.03 -0.84
N PRO A 113 -4.16 -19.29 -1.88
CA PRO A 113 -4.02 -20.48 -2.70
C PRO A 113 -2.62 -20.58 -3.29
N ASP A 114 -2.06 -21.80 -3.44
CA ASP A 114 -0.71 -22.04 -3.99
C ASP A 114 -0.45 -21.40 -5.37
N GLN A 115 -1.50 -20.98 -6.08
CA GLN A 115 -1.43 -20.36 -7.41
C GLN A 115 -1.70 -18.85 -7.39
N PHE A 116 -1.87 -18.25 -6.22
CA PHE A 116 -2.07 -16.82 -6.09
C PHE A 116 -0.76 -16.08 -6.34
N HIS A 117 -0.76 -15.21 -7.35
CA HIS A 117 0.35 -14.30 -7.58
C HIS A 117 -0.19 -12.94 -8.04
N MET A 118 0.14 -11.90 -7.28
CA MET A 118 -0.23 -10.52 -7.58
C MET A 118 0.82 -9.82 -8.45
N ARG A 119 0.37 -9.22 -9.55
CA ARG A 119 1.20 -8.49 -10.51
C ARG A 119 0.85 -7.02 -10.47
N VAL A 120 1.70 -6.24 -9.85
CA VAL A 120 1.47 -4.80 -9.68
C VAL A 120 2.23 -4.06 -10.77
N VAL A 121 1.53 -3.19 -11.51
CA VAL A 121 2.14 -2.31 -12.50
C VAL A 121 1.80 -0.86 -12.19
N ALA A 122 2.80 0.01 -12.16
CA ALA A 122 2.59 1.46 -12.09
C ALA A 122 3.75 2.20 -12.77
N THR A 123 3.74 3.53 -12.74
CA THR A 123 4.96 4.27 -13.10
C THR A 123 6.02 4.11 -12.02
N GLU A 124 7.29 4.22 -12.38
CA GLU A 124 8.40 4.14 -11.41
C GLU A 124 8.23 5.17 -10.28
N SER A 125 7.81 6.39 -10.62
CA SER A 125 7.51 7.45 -9.66
C SER A 125 6.38 7.06 -8.70
N ARG A 126 5.31 6.44 -9.21
CA ARG A 126 4.19 5.97 -8.39
C ARG A 126 4.65 4.87 -7.43
N LEU A 127 5.38 3.87 -7.92
CA LEU A 127 5.90 2.78 -7.09
C LEU A 127 6.78 3.33 -5.96
N LYS A 128 7.74 4.21 -6.28
CA LYS A 128 8.57 4.90 -5.28
C LYS A 128 7.75 5.62 -4.22
N THR A 129 6.67 6.29 -4.60
CA THR A 129 5.81 7.01 -3.65
C THR A 129 4.98 6.08 -2.77
N ILE A 130 4.32 5.07 -3.34
CA ILE A 130 3.45 4.18 -2.55
C ILE A 130 4.26 3.26 -1.63
N THR A 131 5.52 2.97 -1.98
CA THR A 131 6.45 2.21 -1.14
C THR A 131 7.46 3.12 -0.41
N ASP A 132 7.19 4.42 -0.25
CA ASP A 132 7.97 5.29 0.65
C ASP A 132 7.74 4.93 2.13
N PRO A 133 6.49 4.67 2.59
CA PRO A 133 6.25 4.24 3.96
C PRO A 133 6.92 2.90 4.27
N PHE A 134 7.68 2.84 5.36
CA PHE A 134 8.46 1.67 5.75
C PHE A 134 7.61 0.39 5.84
N LEU A 135 6.41 0.48 6.43
CA LEU A 135 5.52 -0.67 6.59
C LEU A 135 5.04 -1.23 5.26
N ILE A 136 4.55 -0.35 4.37
CA ILE A 136 4.10 -0.75 3.04
C ILE A 136 5.26 -1.38 2.26
N ALA A 137 6.44 -0.77 2.28
CA ALA A 137 7.61 -1.29 1.59
C ALA A 137 8.05 -2.66 2.13
N SER A 138 8.15 -2.81 3.46
CA SER A 138 8.65 -4.04 4.08
C SER A 138 7.69 -5.21 3.93
N MET A 139 6.37 -4.96 4.02
CA MET A 139 5.36 -6.00 3.79
C MET A 139 5.22 -6.36 2.31
N THR A 140 5.39 -5.37 1.41
CA THR A 140 5.50 -5.68 -0.02
C THR A 140 6.74 -6.54 -0.28
N ALA A 141 7.86 -6.27 0.39
CA ALA A 141 9.08 -7.06 0.27
C ALA A 141 8.91 -8.50 0.79
N ASP A 142 8.12 -8.75 1.84
CA ASP A 142 7.75 -10.12 2.26
C ASP A 142 6.98 -10.86 1.15
N LEU A 143 6.00 -10.22 0.53
CA LEU A 143 5.24 -10.82 -0.57
C LEU A 143 6.10 -11.08 -1.81
N ILE A 144 7.11 -10.24 -2.07
CA ILE A 144 8.08 -10.48 -3.13
C ILE A 144 9.00 -11.67 -2.79
N GLU A 145 9.49 -11.75 -1.55
CA GLU A 145 10.39 -12.84 -1.12
C GLU A 145 9.69 -14.21 -1.12
N THR A 146 8.38 -14.22 -0.86
CA THR A 146 7.52 -15.40 -0.89
C THR A 146 6.94 -15.71 -2.28
N ASP A 147 7.33 -14.98 -3.32
CA ASP A 147 6.85 -15.14 -4.70
C ASP A 147 5.33 -14.98 -4.85
N LEU A 148 4.69 -14.21 -3.97
CA LEU A 148 3.26 -13.90 -4.02
C LEU A 148 2.97 -12.56 -4.72
N LEU A 149 3.99 -11.72 -4.92
CA LEU A 149 3.83 -10.40 -5.53
C LEU A 149 5.05 -10.03 -6.38
N THR A 150 4.80 -9.51 -7.58
CA THR A 150 5.84 -8.90 -8.43
C THR A 150 5.47 -7.46 -8.78
N LEU A 151 6.44 -6.55 -8.70
CA LEU A 151 6.32 -5.15 -9.11
C LEU A 151 6.98 -4.91 -10.47
N ARG A 152 6.29 -4.21 -11.37
CA ARG A 152 6.87 -3.71 -12.62
C ARG A 152 6.54 -2.25 -12.88
N SER A 153 7.49 -1.53 -13.47
CA SER A 153 7.34 -0.13 -13.86
C SER A 153 7.14 0.05 -15.35
N VAL A 154 6.29 1.01 -15.73
CA VAL A 154 6.07 1.44 -17.12
C VAL A 154 6.15 2.97 -17.23
N ASP A 155 6.43 3.50 -18.41
CA ASP A 155 6.55 4.95 -18.64
C ASP A 155 5.24 5.71 -18.40
N SER A 156 4.11 5.08 -18.74
CA SER A 156 2.78 5.67 -18.61
C SER A 156 1.75 4.58 -18.41
N LEU A 157 0.77 4.86 -17.54
CA LEU A 157 -0.33 3.96 -17.26
C LEU A 157 -1.63 4.79 -17.08
N ALA A 158 -2.79 4.12 -17.15
CA ALA A 158 -4.07 4.68 -16.75
C ALA A 158 -3.97 5.47 -15.44
N GLN A 159 -4.65 6.62 -15.31
CA GLN A 159 -4.60 7.41 -14.07
C GLN A 159 -5.29 6.76 -12.87
N ARG A 160 -6.17 5.78 -13.10
CA ARG A 160 -6.99 5.13 -12.07
C ARG A 160 -6.40 3.79 -11.67
N ALA A 161 -6.69 3.39 -10.44
CA ALA A 161 -6.35 2.06 -9.96
C ALA A 161 -7.35 1.04 -10.49
N ILE A 162 -6.83 -0.08 -10.98
CA ILE A 162 -7.64 -1.15 -11.59
C ILE A 162 -7.18 -2.48 -11.02
N ILE A 163 -8.13 -3.31 -10.58
CA ILE A 163 -7.90 -4.68 -10.16
C ILE A 163 -8.49 -5.59 -11.23
N ILE A 164 -7.71 -6.55 -11.71
CA ILE A 164 -8.13 -7.51 -12.72
C ILE A 164 -7.85 -8.90 -12.18
N THR A 165 -8.89 -9.71 -12.09
CA THR A 165 -8.82 -11.12 -11.70
C THR A 165 -9.30 -11.97 -12.87
N PRO A 166 -9.23 -13.31 -12.80
CA PRO A 166 -9.73 -14.16 -13.86
C PRO A 166 -11.22 -13.96 -14.19
N VAL A 167 -12.01 -13.40 -13.27
CA VAL A 167 -13.47 -13.29 -13.38
C VAL A 167 -14.02 -11.87 -13.16
N HIS A 168 -13.19 -10.93 -12.67
CA HIS A 168 -13.60 -9.57 -12.38
C HIS A 168 -12.63 -8.53 -12.95
N LEU A 169 -13.17 -7.47 -13.54
CA LEU A 169 -12.49 -6.21 -13.79
C LEU A 169 -13.08 -5.16 -12.87
N ILE A 170 -12.27 -4.56 -12.00
CA ILE A 170 -12.72 -3.60 -11.01
C ILE A 170 -11.93 -2.30 -11.17
N SER A 171 -12.62 -1.22 -11.53
CA SER A 171 -12.06 0.12 -11.48
C SER A 171 -12.30 0.70 -10.09
N VAL A 172 -11.23 1.04 -9.38
CA VAL A 172 -11.31 1.65 -8.04
C VAL A 172 -11.37 3.17 -8.20
N VAL A 173 -12.43 3.76 -7.67
CA VAL A 173 -12.68 5.20 -7.72
C VAL A 173 -12.76 5.71 -6.29
N GLN A 174 -11.98 6.74 -5.98
CA GLN A 174 -12.07 7.45 -4.71
C GLN A 174 -12.87 8.73 -4.91
N ILE A 175 -13.89 8.94 -4.07
CA ILE A 175 -14.71 10.16 -3.99
C ILE A 175 -14.67 10.61 -2.53
N ASP A 176 -14.02 11.74 -2.26
CA ASP A 176 -13.73 12.23 -0.92
C ASP A 176 -13.05 11.14 -0.04
N GLU A 177 -13.68 10.77 1.07
CA GLU A 177 -13.21 9.70 1.99
C GLU A 177 -13.73 8.31 1.60
N GLN A 178 -14.60 8.21 0.59
CA GLN A 178 -15.21 6.95 0.17
C GLN A 178 -14.47 6.32 -1.01
N VAL A 179 -14.39 4.99 -1.00
CA VAL A 179 -13.85 4.21 -2.11
C VAL A 179 -14.95 3.35 -2.70
N ILE A 180 -15.06 3.37 -4.02
CA ILE A 180 -16.07 2.65 -4.77
C ILE A 180 -15.37 1.76 -5.79
N GLY A 181 -15.72 0.47 -5.79
CA GLY A 181 -15.32 -0.47 -6.83
C GLY A 181 -16.41 -0.56 -7.90
N LEU A 182 -16.11 -0.13 -9.12
CA LEU A 182 -16.97 -0.36 -10.28
C LEU A 182 -16.56 -1.68 -10.92
N THR A 183 -17.43 -2.69 -10.86
CA THR A 183 -17.12 -4.05 -11.30
C THR A 183 -17.74 -4.39 -12.65
N ALA A 184 -16.99 -5.10 -13.47
CA ALA A 184 -17.42 -5.74 -14.70
C ALA A 184 -17.10 -7.24 -14.64
N VAL A 185 -18.10 -8.05 -14.99
CA VAL A 185 -18.04 -9.52 -14.93
C VAL A 185 -18.33 -10.18 -16.27
N GLU A 186 -18.50 -9.38 -17.33
CA GLU A 186 -18.69 -9.88 -18.68
C GLU A 186 -17.42 -10.60 -19.14
N ARG A 187 -17.56 -11.88 -19.50
CA ARG A 187 -16.42 -12.76 -19.82
C ARG A 187 -15.49 -12.17 -20.87
N GLU A 188 -16.04 -11.69 -22.00
CA GLU A 188 -15.24 -11.13 -23.09
C GLU A 188 -14.44 -9.89 -22.64
N CYS A 189 -15.07 -9.03 -21.83
CA CYS A 189 -14.40 -7.88 -21.23
C CYS A 189 -13.26 -8.29 -20.30
N VAL A 190 -13.53 -9.23 -19.37
CA VAL A 190 -12.53 -9.67 -18.38
C VAL A 190 -11.37 -10.41 -19.06
N GLU A 191 -11.63 -11.26 -20.04
CA GLU A 191 -10.59 -11.96 -20.81
C GLU A 191 -9.71 -10.97 -21.59
N SER A 192 -10.33 -9.98 -22.25
CA SER A 192 -9.61 -8.90 -22.93
C SER A 192 -8.76 -8.09 -21.97
N ALA A 193 -9.32 -7.69 -20.81
CA ALA A 193 -8.59 -6.96 -19.78
C ALA A 193 -7.40 -7.76 -19.23
N ASN A 194 -7.56 -9.06 -18.98
CA ASN A 194 -6.48 -9.94 -18.54
C ASN A 194 -5.35 -10.05 -19.57
N ALA A 195 -5.68 -10.27 -20.84
CA ALA A 195 -4.68 -10.35 -21.92
C ALA A 195 -3.88 -9.04 -22.02
N SER A 196 -4.56 -7.91 -21.85
CA SER A 196 -3.98 -6.58 -21.91
C SER A 196 -3.08 -6.29 -20.71
N ALA A 197 -3.56 -6.61 -19.50
CA ALA A 197 -2.79 -6.46 -18.27
C ALA A 197 -1.54 -7.32 -18.28
N ARG A 198 -1.63 -8.55 -18.80
CA ARG A 198 -0.48 -9.42 -19.04
C ARG A 198 0.54 -8.77 -19.96
N SER A 199 0.11 -8.26 -21.11
CA SER A 199 1.02 -7.59 -22.05
C SER A 199 1.69 -6.36 -21.45
N VAL A 200 0.94 -5.54 -20.71
CA VAL A 200 1.47 -4.36 -20.00
C VAL A 200 2.49 -4.77 -18.95
N PHE A 201 2.20 -5.83 -18.18
CA PHE A 201 3.13 -6.36 -17.18
C PHE A 201 4.40 -6.90 -17.84
N GLU A 202 4.28 -7.77 -18.86
CA GLU A 202 5.43 -8.38 -19.54
C GLU A 202 6.36 -7.34 -20.19
N ALA A 203 5.79 -6.25 -20.70
CA ALA A 203 6.55 -5.13 -21.28
C ALA A 203 7.18 -4.19 -20.23
N GLY A 204 6.70 -4.21 -18.99
CA GLY A 204 7.22 -3.36 -17.92
C GLY A 204 8.59 -3.80 -17.42
N GLU A 205 9.37 -2.84 -16.92
CA GLU A 205 10.67 -3.08 -16.31
C GLU A 205 10.52 -3.63 -14.89
N ALA A 206 11.42 -4.51 -14.45
CA ALA A 206 11.41 -5.03 -13.09
C ALA A 206 11.68 -3.93 -12.07
N PHE A 207 10.86 -3.84 -11.03
CA PHE A 207 11.04 -2.87 -9.96
C PHE A 207 11.39 -3.58 -8.64
N SER A 208 12.57 -3.27 -8.09
CA SER A 208 13.07 -3.88 -6.84
C SER A 208 12.98 -2.90 -5.66
N LEU A 209 12.56 -3.40 -4.51
CA LEU A 209 12.60 -2.65 -3.25
C LEU A 209 13.99 -2.74 -2.61
N ARG A 210 14.43 -1.62 -2.02
CA ARG A 210 15.65 -1.59 -1.18
C ARG A 210 15.35 -1.91 0.28
N THR A 211 14.10 -1.72 0.69
CA THR A 211 13.64 -1.98 2.06
C THR A 211 13.62 -3.49 2.31
N PRO A 212 14.15 -3.97 3.45
CA PRO A 212 14.13 -5.38 3.78
C PRO A 212 12.70 -5.89 4.07
N PRO A 213 12.44 -7.18 3.86
CA PRO A 213 11.21 -7.85 4.29
C PRO A 213 10.93 -7.66 5.79
N LEU A 214 9.67 -7.41 6.18
CA LEU A 214 9.31 -7.17 7.58
C LEU A 214 9.57 -8.42 8.43
N SER A 215 9.33 -9.61 7.89
CA SER A 215 9.64 -10.88 8.56
C SER A 215 11.13 -10.99 8.92
N LYS A 216 12.03 -10.61 8.00
CA LYS A 216 13.47 -10.56 8.22
C LYS A 216 13.86 -9.55 9.28
N VAL A 217 13.25 -8.36 9.27
CA VAL A 217 13.46 -7.33 10.31
C VAL A 217 13.10 -7.88 11.69
N GLN A 218 11.95 -8.52 11.83
CA GLN A 218 11.51 -9.11 13.12
C GLN A 218 12.44 -10.25 13.57
N GLN A 219 12.78 -11.17 12.66
CA GLN A 219 13.67 -12.29 12.97
C GLN A 219 15.05 -11.84 13.43
N THR A 220 15.62 -10.82 12.76
CA THR A 220 16.96 -10.30 13.08
C THR A 220 16.94 -9.43 14.34
N LEU A 221 15.87 -8.65 14.60
CA LEU A 221 15.70 -7.98 15.90
C LEU A 221 15.73 -8.99 17.04
N LYS A 222 14.98 -10.09 16.92
CA LYS A 222 14.91 -11.12 17.97
C LYS A 222 16.27 -11.77 18.21
N SER A 223 17.00 -12.11 17.16
CA SER A 223 18.25 -12.88 17.25
C SER A 223 19.49 -12.03 17.56
N GLU A 224 19.54 -10.76 17.13
CA GLU A 224 20.73 -9.91 17.27
C GLU A 224 20.59 -8.83 18.35
N ILE A 225 19.37 -8.36 18.65
CA ILE A 225 19.13 -7.30 19.63
C ILE A 225 18.46 -7.85 20.89
N GLY A 226 17.39 -8.61 20.73
CA GLY A 226 16.71 -9.29 21.84
C GLY A 226 15.23 -9.52 21.59
N GLU A 227 14.69 -10.56 22.23
CA GLU A 227 13.30 -10.98 22.08
C GLU A 227 12.30 -9.87 22.48
N GLY A 228 12.52 -9.21 23.62
CA GLY A 228 11.63 -8.12 24.07
C GLY A 228 11.51 -6.98 23.05
N VAL A 229 12.64 -6.56 22.46
CA VAL A 229 12.66 -5.52 21.42
C VAL A 229 11.86 -5.96 20.19
N SER A 230 12.04 -7.21 19.77
CA SER A 230 11.29 -7.76 18.63
C SER A 230 9.80 -7.87 18.90
N GLU A 231 9.40 -8.32 20.10
CA GLU A 231 8.01 -8.47 20.49
C GLU A 231 7.29 -7.13 20.57
N GLU A 232 7.95 -6.13 21.16
CA GLU A 232 7.42 -4.79 21.24
C GLU A 232 7.30 -4.14 19.86
N PHE A 233 8.35 -4.22 19.04
CA PHE A 233 8.31 -3.74 17.65
C PHE A 233 7.15 -4.38 16.88
N ARG A 234 7.00 -5.72 16.98
CA ARG A 234 5.90 -6.47 16.37
C ARG A 234 4.54 -5.98 16.88
N SER A 235 4.40 -5.73 18.17
CA SER A 235 3.15 -5.24 18.75
C SER A 235 2.74 -3.89 18.17
N VAL A 236 3.68 -2.95 18.03
CA VAL A 236 3.43 -1.64 17.43
C VAL A 236 3.00 -1.76 15.97
N ILE A 237 3.69 -2.62 15.21
CA ILE A 237 3.33 -2.86 13.81
C ILE A 237 1.94 -3.49 13.67
N GLN A 238 1.60 -4.47 14.50
CA GLN A 238 0.28 -5.09 14.47
C GLN A 238 -0.83 -4.09 14.75
N THR A 239 -0.65 -3.22 15.74
CA THR A 239 -1.61 -2.14 16.00
C THR A 239 -1.78 -1.27 14.75
N LEU A 240 -0.67 -0.83 14.15
CA LEU A 240 -0.72 0.01 12.95
C LEU A 240 -1.37 -0.67 11.74
N GLN A 241 -1.16 -1.98 11.57
CA GLN A 241 -1.80 -2.75 10.51
C GLN A 241 -3.33 -2.69 10.59
N HIS A 242 -3.92 -2.54 11.78
CA HIS A 242 -5.37 -2.45 11.92
C HIS A 242 -5.91 -1.01 11.86
N THR A 243 -5.05 -0.02 11.59
CA THR A 243 -5.45 1.38 11.46
C THR A 243 -5.29 1.89 10.02
N ASN A 244 -6.05 2.93 9.67
CA ASN A 244 -5.85 3.68 8.42
C ASN A 244 -4.50 4.43 8.36
N LYS A 245 -3.70 4.39 9.44
CA LYS A 245 -2.38 5.01 9.54
C LYS A 245 -1.28 4.14 8.94
N MET A 246 -1.57 2.95 8.41
CA MET A 246 -0.54 2.10 7.80
C MET A 246 0.14 2.75 6.57
N SER A 247 -0.61 3.53 5.78
CA SER A 247 -0.08 4.30 4.64
C SER A 247 0.61 5.59 5.06
N ASN A 248 0.57 5.93 6.36
CA ASN A 248 1.28 7.06 6.87
C ASN A 248 2.78 6.81 6.82
N ARG A 249 3.55 7.89 6.66
CA ARG A 249 5.02 7.83 6.72
C ARG A 249 5.44 7.54 8.16
N LEU A 250 5.43 6.27 8.54
CA LEU A 250 6.14 5.76 9.71
C LEU A 250 7.56 5.42 9.26
N ASP A 251 8.55 5.99 9.94
CA ASP A 251 9.95 5.69 9.70
C ASP A 251 10.38 4.48 10.55
N GLY A 252 10.86 3.42 9.89
CA GLY A 252 11.36 2.22 10.55
C GLY A 252 12.51 2.53 11.51
N VAL A 253 13.36 3.53 11.20
CA VAL A 253 14.46 3.95 12.08
C VAL A 253 13.93 4.58 13.37
N THR A 254 12.99 5.51 13.25
CA THR A 254 12.34 6.18 14.39
C THR A 254 11.69 5.16 15.32
N LEU A 255 10.91 4.22 14.78
CA LEU A 255 10.30 3.16 15.58
C LEU A 255 11.36 2.27 16.26
N SER A 256 12.37 1.81 15.51
CA SER A 256 13.46 1.00 16.08
C SER A 256 14.19 1.72 17.22
N LEU A 257 14.42 3.03 17.12
CA LEU A 257 15.08 3.80 18.18
C LEU A 257 14.20 3.97 19.43
N LEU A 258 12.90 4.19 19.27
CA LEU A 258 11.96 4.31 20.39
C LEU A 258 11.85 3.00 21.18
N VAL A 259 11.66 1.87 20.50
CA VAL A 259 11.62 0.55 21.12
C VAL A 259 12.98 0.20 21.75
N ALA A 260 14.09 0.48 21.06
CA ALA A 260 15.43 0.28 21.61
C ALA A 260 15.69 1.10 22.89
N ALA A 261 15.13 2.31 22.99
CA ALA A 261 15.23 3.15 24.18
C ALA A 261 14.45 2.58 25.38
N ARG A 262 13.26 2.02 25.16
CA ARG A 262 12.47 1.33 26.21
C ARG A 262 13.20 0.11 26.77
N HIS A 263 13.97 -0.57 25.92
CA HIS A 263 14.76 -1.74 26.29
C HIS A 263 16.21 -1.45 26.68
N ASN A 264 16.60 -0.19 26.81
CA ASN A 264 17.97 0.20 27.20
C ASN A 264 19.08 -0.35 26.29
N VAL A 265 18.81 -0.48 24.99
CA VAL A 265 19.75 -1.02 24.00
C VAL A 265 20.87 -0.01 23.71
N LEU A 266 22.08 -0.50 23.41
CA LEU A 266 23.16 0.38 22.98
C LEU A 266 22.88 0.92 21.57
N LEU A 267 23.02 2.24 21.37
CA LEU A 267 22.87 2.88 20.06
C LEU A 267 23.75 2.22 18.98
N TYR A 268 24.95 1.76 19.37
CA TYR A 268 25.83 1.06 18.44
C TYR A 268 25.23 -0.26 17.94
N GLU A 269 24.58 -1.03 18.81
CA GLU A 269 24.00 -2.33 18.45
C GLU A 269 22.85 -2.13 17.48
N ILE A 270 21.86 -1.28 17.83
CA ILE A 270 20.71 -1.03 16.97
C ILE A 270 21.09 -0.35 15.65
N SER A 271 22.04 0.59 15.65
CA SER A 271 22.48 1.25 14.40
C SER A 271 23.32 0.34 13.51
N LYS A 272 24.09 -0.59 14.09
CA LYS A 272 24.81 -1.62 13.34
C LYS A 272 23.83 -2.62 12.75
N TRP A 273 22.91 -3.15 13.57
CA TRP A 273 21.85 -4.04 13.11
C TRP A 273 21.05 -3.43 11.96
N GLY A 274 20.59 -2.18 12.11
CA GLY A 274 19.78 -1.53 11.09
C GLY A 274 20.53 -1.30 9.77
N GLU A 275 21.85 -1.12 9.82
CA GLU A 275 22.69 -1.05 8.62
C GLU A 275 22.90 -2.43 7.99
N ASP A 276 23.21 -3.43 8.80
CA ASP A 276 23.48 -4.81 8.36
C ASP A 276 22.23 -5.46 7.72
N VAL A 277 21.04 -5.16 8.24
CA VAL A 277 19.75 -5.65 7.71
C VAL A 277 19.23 -4.81 6.53
N GLY A 278 19.73 -3.58 6.36
CA GLY A 278 19.32 -2.68 5.29
C GLY A 278 18.14 -1.76 5.63
N VAL A 279 17.80 -1.58 6.91
CA VAL A 279 16.77 -0.63 7.37
C VAL A 279 17.20 0.80 7.06
N ALA A 280 18.42 1.19 7.46
CA ALA A 280 19.01 2.48 7.11
C ALA A 280 20.50 2.54 7.48
N SER A 281 21.22 3.51 6.92
CA SER A 281 22.61 3.79 7.28
C SER A 281 22.79 4.22 8.75
N LYS A 282 23.97 3.98 9.32
CA LYS A 282 24.34 4.51 10.65
C LYS A 282 24.20 6.03 10.77
N ALA A 283 24.46 6.76 9.69
CA ALA A 283 24.30 8.21 9.65
C ALA A 283 22.82 8.62 9.79
N THR A 284 21.89 7.86 9.22
CA THR A 284 20.44 8.06 9.40
C THR A 284 20.06 7.82 10.85
N PHE A 285 20.44 6.67 11.44
CA PHE A 285 20.21 6.40 12.87
C PHE A 285 20.76 7.51 13.77
N SER A 286 21.96 8.01 13.50
CA SER A 286 22.55 9.11 14.29
C SER A 286 21.75 10.41 14.19
N ARG A 287 21.25 10.77 13.01
CA ARG A 287 20.44 11.98 12.81
C ARG A 287 19.08 11.85 13.49
N THR A 288 18.37 10.76 13.25
CA THR A 288 17.07 10.48 13.88
C THR A 288 17.20 10.44 15.41
N LYS A 289 18.28 9.84 15.95
CA LYS A 289 18.56 9.86 17.39
C LYS A 289 18.72 11.29 17.94
N SER A 290 19.44 12.15 17.23
CA SER A 290 19.60 13.55 17.65
C SER A 290 18.29 14.32 17.59
N GLU A 291 17.43 14.05 16.61
CA GLU A 291 16.10 14.65 16.53
C GLU A 291 15.21 14.21 17.70
N LEU A 292 15.23 12.92 18.05
CA LEU A 292 14.50 12.37 19.19
C LEU A 292 14.97 12.94 20.53
N GLU A 293 16.28 13.12 20.72
CA GLU A 293 16.83 13.79 21.91
C GLU A 293 16.45 15.27 21.99
N ASN A 294 16.52 15.99 20.86
CA ASN A 294 16.15 17.41 20.80
C ASN A 294 14.67 17.63 21.15
N LYS A 295 13.81 16.66 20.83
CA LYS A 295 12.39 16.65 21.17
C LYS A 295 12.11 16.07 22.56
N GLY A 296 13.13 15.65 23.31
CA GLY A 296 13.03 15.16 24.69
C GLY A 296 12.39 13.79 24.83
N LEU A 297 12.27 13.01 23.75
CA LEU A 297 11.62 11.69 23.78
C LEU A 297 12.54 10.60 24.31
N ILE A 298 13.81 10.67 23.93
CA ILE A 298 14.87 9.76 24.39
C ILE A 298 16.03 10.57 24.95
N SER A 299 16.88 9.90 25.72
CA SER A 299 18.18 10.38 26.16
C SER A 299 19.24 9.31 25.97
N THR A 300 20.51 9.65 26.19
CA THR A 300 21.60 8.68 26.15
C THR A 300 22.45 8.71 27.41
N GLU A 301 22.74 7.52 27.93
CA GLU A 301 23.67 7.30 29.03
C GLU A 301 25.03 6.81 28.49
N LYS A 302 26.14 7.36 28.99
CA LYS A 302 27.48 6.91 28.61
C LYS A 302 27.84 5.62 29.35
N VAL A 303 28.11 4.57 28.59
CA VAL A 303 28.58 3.28 29.08
C VAL A 303 30.08 3.14 28.81
N PRO A 304 30.92 3.09 29.86
CA PRO A 304 32.36 2.88 29.69
C PRO A 304 32.66 1.56 28.95
N ILE A 305 33.75 1.57 28.17
CA ILE A 305 34.31 0.40 27.52
C ILE A 305 35.82 0.36 27.76
N GLU A 306 36.43 -0.83 27.65
CA GLU A 306 37.86 -1.02 27.95
C GLU A 306 38.79 -0.19 27.07
N VAL A 307 38.44 -0.01 25.78
CA VAL A 307 39.23 0.78 24.82
C VAL A 307 38.30 1.59 23.92
N GLY A 308 38.57 2.89 23.82
CA GLY A 308 37.87 3.80 22.88
C GLY A 308 36.87 4.73 23.55
N ARG A 309 35.93 5.26 22.75
CA ARG A 309 34.89 6.18 23.26
C ARG A 309 33.77 5.38 23.94
N PRO A 310 33.22 5.85 25.07
CA PRO A 310 32.07 5.22 25.70
C PRO A 310 30.95 4.97 24.70
N ARG A 311 30.25 3.84 24.87
CA ARG A 311 29.03 3.56 24.11
C ARG A 311 27.89 4.39 24.68
N LEU A 312 26.87 4.62 23.87
CA LEU A 312 25.66 5.33 24.27
C LEU A 312 24.55 4.30 24.44
N ARG A 313 24.03 4.19 25.66
CA ARG A 313 22.81 3.44 25.96
C ARG A 313 21.62 4.35 25.73
N LEU A 314 20.66 3.89 24.96
CA LEU A 314 19.41 4.62 24.73
C LEU A 314 18.54 4.50 25.98
N GLN A 315 17.90 5.59 26.37
CA GLN A 315 16.95 5.63 27.49
C GLN A 315 15.73 6.42 27.07
N VAL A 316 14.58 6.08 27.65
CA VAL A 316 13.40 6.92 27.52
C VAL A 316 13.56 8.19 28.34
N ALA A 317 13.19 9.34 27.79
CA ALA A 317 13.23 10.62 28.49
C ALA A 317 11.82 11.20 28.74
N ALA A 318 10.83 10.86 27.92
CA ALA A 318 9.44 11.29 28.07
C ALA A 318 8.55 10.17 28.63
N GLU A 319 7.69 10.50 29.59
CA GLU A 319 6.66 9.58 30.11
C GLU A 319 5.73 9.10 28.98
N SER A 320 5.45 9.97 28.01
CA SER A 320 4.68 9.66 26.80
C SER A 320 5.31 8.58 25.91
N VAL A 321 6.57 8.20 26.13
CA VAL A 321 7.24 7.07 25.45
C VAL A 321 7.40 5.89 26.40
N ALA A 322 7.55 6.14 27.69
CA ALA A 322 7.78 5.09 28.68
C ALA A 322 6.52 4.27 28.95
N GLU A 323 5.39 4.98 29.12
CA GLU A 323 4.09 4.41 29.45
C GLU A 323 3.21 4.20 28.21
N ALA A 324 3.67 4.66 27.03
CA ALA A 324 2.93 4.49 25.79
C ALA A 324 2.59 3.04 25.53
N ASP A 325 1.32 2.82 25.24
CA ASP A 325 0.88 1.61 24.60
C ASP A 325 1.41 1.54 23.14
N PRO A 326 1.25 0.41 22.44
CA PRO A 326 1.75 0.28 21.08
C PRO A 326 1.14 1.28 20.08
N GLU A 327 -0.10 1.74 20.28
CA GLU A 327 -0.72 2.75 19.41
C GLU A 327 -0.10 4.13 19.66
N GLU A 328 -0.01 4.54 20.92
CA GLU A 328 0.59 5.82 21.32
C GLU A 328 2.06 5.90 20.87
N LEU A 329 2.81 4.80 20.95
CA LEU A 329 4.20 4.76 20.50
C LEU A 329 4.31 4.97 18.98
N ALA A 330 3.39 4.39 18.21
CA ALA A 330 3.30 4.63 16.77
C ALA A 330 2.88 6.06 16.43
N GLU A 331 1.94 6.64 17.17
CA GLU A 331 1.53 8.04 17.00
C GLU A 331 2.67 9.01 17.28
N ASN A 332 3.41 8.76 18.37
CA ASN A 332 4.62 9.51 18.69
C ASN A 332 5.65 9.41 17.55
N ALA A 333 5.87 8.22 17.00
CA ALA A 333 6.76 8.04 15.84
C ALA A 333 6.28 8.82 14.61
N TYR A 334 4.97 8.87 14.35
CA TYR A 334 4.38 9.57 13.22
C TYR A 334 4.40 11.11 13.36
N ALA A 335 4.05 11.62 14.54
CA ALA A 335 4.00 13.06 14.82
C ALA A 335 5.37 13.75 14.65
N LEU A 336 6.45 12.98 14.76
CA LEU A 336 7.82 13.47 14.60
C LEU A 336 8.20 13.82 13.17
N LEU A 337 7.58 13.15 12.19
CA LEU A 337 7.92 13.28 10.77
C LEU A 337 7.12 14.37 10.06
N ASN A 338 6.05 14.86 10.70
CA ASN A 338 5.11 15.83 10.12
C ASN A 338 5.08 17.17 10.87
N ASN A 339 6.02 17.37 11.80
CA ASN A 339 6.30 18.64 12.52
C ASN A 339 7.75 19.04 12.31
#